data_AF-A0A329SRG4-F1
#
_entry.id   AF-A0A329SRG4-F1
#
_cell.length_a   1.000
_cell.length_b   1.000
_cell.length_c   1.000
_cell.angle_alpha   90.00
_cell.angle_beta   90.00
_cell.angle_gamma   90.00
#
_symmetry.space_group_name_H-M   'P 1'
#
loop_
_entity.id
_entity.type
_entity.pdbx_description
1 polymer ?
#
loop_
_entity_poly.entity_id
_entity_poly.type
_entity_poly.pdbx_seq_one_letter_code
_entity_poly.pdbx_strand_id
1 'polypeptide(L)'
;MTNRLQGFKENGAPRHVHLAGWRHAKTTVEKEILVLPVQPKKTPKRKRVLLGGQLLTHDKLEEAAAASAKKRRLPSLPKLP
;
A
#
# COMPACT_ATOMS: atom_id res chain seq x y z
N MET A 1 -51.38 -11.92 -17.00
CA MET A 1 -50.14 -12.37 -16.31
C MET A 1 -49.34 -11.20 -15.71
N THR A 2 -49.99 -10.16 -15.17
CA THR A 2 -49.34 -8.91 -14.74
C THR A 2 -49.19 -8.78 -13.22
N ASN A 3 -50.00 -9.52 -12.46
CA ASN A 3 -50.13 -9.36 -11.02
C ASN A 3 -48.87 -9.78 -10.23
N ARG A 4 -48.16 -10.83 -10.69
CA ARG A 4 -46.90 -11.30 -10.06
C ARG A 4 -45.76 -10.28 -10.18
N LEU A 5 -45.68 -9.60 -11.32
CA LEU A 5 -44.62 -8.63 -11.62
C LEU A 5 -44.87 -7.31 -10.89
N GLN A 6 -46.14 -6.91 -10.78
CA GLN A 6 -46.58 -5.77 -9.97
C GLN A 6 -46.24 -5.98 -8.48
N GLY A 7 -46.56 -7.15 -7.94
CA GLY A 7 -46.26 -7.49 -6.53
C GLY A 7 -44.76 -7.51 -6.20
N PHE A 8 -43.91 -7.87 -7.17
CA PHE A 8 -42.44 -7.79 -7.02
C PHE A 8 -41.93 -6.35 -7.02
N LYS A 9 -42.51 -5.47 -7.85
CA LYS A 9 -42.13 -4.05 -7.89
C LYS A 9 -42.48 -3.33 -6.59
N GLU A 10 -43.61 -3.68 -5.97
CA GLU A 10 -44.10 -3.01 -4.76
C GLU A 10 -43.48 -3.57 -3.48
N ASN A 11 -43.31 -4.90 -3.38
CA ASN A 11 -42.86 -5.56 -2.15
C ASN A 11 -41.41 -6.08 -2.21
N GLY A 12 -40.74 -5.91 -3.35
CA GLY A 12 -39.39 -6.42 -3.59
C GLY A 12 -39.36 -7.94 -3.77
N ALA A 13 -38.15 -8.50 -3.66
CA ALA A 13 -37.97 -9.93 -3.80
C ALA A 13 -38.49 -10.69 -2.56
N PRO A 14 -39.19 -11.81 -2.74
CA PRO A 14 -39.62 -12.64 -1.62
C PRO A 14 -38.44 -13.09 -0.75
N ARG A 15 -38.68 -13.28 0.56
CA ARG A 15 -37.65 -13.71 1.52
C ARG A 15 -36.86 -14.95 1.08
N HIS A 16 -37.51 -15.92 0.43
CA HIS A 16 -36.84 -17.13 -0.04
C HIS A 16 -35.82 -16.85 -1.17
N VAL A 17 -36.06 -15.84 -2.01
CA VAL A 17 -35.13 -15.41 -3.07
C VAL A 17 -33.89 -14.75 -2.44
N HIS A 18 -34.09 -13.88 -1.46
CA HIS A 18 -32.98 -13.29 -0.70
C HIS A 18 -32.15 -14.36 0.02
N LEU A 19 -32.81 -15.36 0.61
CA LEU A 19 -32.15 -16.45 1.32
C LEU A 19 -31.35 -17.35 0.37
N ALA A 20 -31.87 -17.62 -0.83
CA ALA A 20 -31.13 -18.32 -1.87
C ALA A 20 -29.91 -17.52 -2.35
N GLY A 21 -30.07 -16.23 -2.62
CA GLY A 21 -28.97 -15.33 -2.97
C GLY A 21 -27.90 -15.28 -1.88
N TRP A 22 -28.32 -15.21 -0.62
CA TRP A 22 -27.40 -15.26 0.53
C TRP A 22 -26.66 -16.59 0.62
N ARG A 23 -27.33 -17.74 0.42
CA ARG A 23 -26.67 -19.06 0.44
C ARG A 23 -25.60 -19.18 -0.64
N HIS A 24 -25.81 -18.62 -1.82
CA HIS A 24 -24.80 -18.58 -2.88
C HIS A 24 -23.65 -17.63 -2.56
N ALA A 25 -23.94 -16.46 -1.99
CA ALA A 25 -22.92 -15.46 -1.65
C ALA A 25 -22.11 -15.82 -0.39
N LYS A 26 -22.70 -16.60 0.54
CA LYS A 26 -22.12 -16.91 1.85
C LYS A 26 -20.71 -17.46 1.76
N THR A 27 -20.47 -18.42 0.86
CA THR A 27 -19.14 -19.03 0.69
C THR A 27 -18.08 -18.05 0.21
N THR A 28 -18.47 -17.07 -0.62
CA THR A 28 -17.55 -16.04 -1.13
C THR A 28 -17.25 -15.02 -0.04
N VAL A 29 -18.29 -14.56 0.66
CA VAL A 29 -18.16 -13.64 1.80
C VAL A 29 -17.27 -14.24 2.89
N GLU A 30 -17.48 -15.50 3.25
CA GLU A 30 -16.69 -16.18 4.27
C GLU A 30 -15.21 -16.35 3.89
N LYS A 31 -14.90 -16.54 2.61
CA LYS A 31 -13.53 -16.77 2.14
C LYS A 31 -12.76 -15.50 1.82
N GLU A 32 -13.44 -14.49 1.30
CA GLU A 32 -12.78 -13.31 0.71
C GLU A 32 -12.95 -12.05 1.57
N ILE A 33 -14.06 -11.94 2.30
CA ILE A 33 -14.40 -10.72 3.06
C ILE A 33 -14.12 -10.92 4.55
N LEU A 34 -14.48 -12.08 5.10
CA LEU A 34 -14.32 -12.38 6.53
C LEU A 34 -12.97 -12.98 6.88
N VAL A 35 -12.13 -13.31 5.89
CA VAL A 35 -10.76 -13.74 6.14
C VAL A 35 -9.85 -12.52 6.22
N LEU A 36 -9.15 -12.39 7.34
CA LEU A 36 -8.09 -11.41 7.48
C LEU A 36 -7.00 -11.70 6.43
N PRO A 37 -6.59 -10.71 5.63
CA PRO A 37 -5.50 -10.89 4.68
C PRO A 37 -4.25 -11.40 5.41
N VAL A 38 -3.53 -12.30 4.76
CA VAL A 38 -2.32 -12.90 5.34
C VAL A 38 -1.38 -11.77 5.75
N GLN A 39 -1.06 -11.74 7.04
CA GLN A 39 -0.13 -10.76 7.59
C GLN A 39 1.19 -10.88 6.83
N PRO A 40 1.76 -9.75 6.32
CA PRO A 40 3.01 -9.81 5.60
C PRO A 40 4.06 -10.45 6.50
N LYS A 41 4.75 -11.49 5.99
CA LYS A 41 5.90 -12.09 6.68
C LYS A 41 6.87 -10.96 6.98
N LYS A 42 7.26 -10.85 8.26
CA LYS A 42 8.09 -9.79 8.87
C LYS A 42 8.81 -8.94 7.84
N THR A 43 8.53 -7.64 7.81
CA THR A 43 9.32 -6.71 7.00
C THR A 43 10.80 -6.89 7.36
N PRO A 44 11.71 -6.98 6.37
CA PRO A 44 13.12 -7.11 6.66
C PRO A 44 13.52 -5.94 7.56
N LYS A 45 14.15 -6.25 8.70
CA LYS A 45 14.66 -5.23 9.61
C LYS A 45 15.50 -4.26 8.78
N ARG A 46 15.11 -2.98 8.76
CA ARG A 46 15.86 -1.94 8.08
C ARG A 46 17.29 -1.94 8.63
N LYS A 47 18.28 -2.11 7.75
CA LYS A 47 19.69 -2.07 8.13
C LYS A 47 19.99 -0.65 8.65
N ARG A 48 20.50 -0.57 9.87
CA ARG A 48 21.02 0.68 10.45
C ARG A 48 22.53 0.69 10.20
N VAL A 49 22.99 1.70 9.47
CA VAL A 49 24.42 1.90 9.19
C VAL A 49 24.89 3.06 10.06
N LEU A 50 26.03 2.89 10.73
CA LEU A 50 26.70 3.97 11.45
C LEU A 50 27.80 4.54 10.54
N LEU A 51 27.84 5.85 10.37
CA LEU A 51 28.97 6.57 9.79
C LEU A 51 29.63 7.40 10.89
N GLY A 52 30.90 7.16 11.18
CA GLY A 52 31.64 7.91 12.21
C GLY A 52 31.03 7.84 13.61
N GLY A 53 30.42 6.71 13.99
CA GLY A 53 29.77 6.54 15.30
C GLY A 53 28.37 7.17 15.41
N GLN A 54 27.85 7.79 14.35
CA GLN A 54 26.49 8.34 14.31
C GLN A 54 25.62 7.59 13.29
N LEU A 55 24.33 7.49 13.56
CA LEU A 55 23.38 6.82 12.66
C LEU A 55 23.29 7.57 11.33
N LEU A 56 23.40 6.84 10.22
CA LEU A 56 23.18 7.37 8.88
C LEU A 56 21.68 7.61 8.67
N THR A 57 21.28 8.88 8.76
CA THR A 57 19.93 9.34 8.44
C THR A 57 19.87 9.88 7.02
N HIS A 58 18.65 10.06 6.49
CA HIS A 58 18.43 10.64 5.17
C HIS A 58 19.02 12.05 5.07
N ASP A 59 18.78 12.88 6.08
CA ASP A 59 19.29 14.26 6.15
C ASP A 59 20.83 14.30 6.04
N LYS A 60 21.52 13.36 6.69
CA LYS A 60 22.98 13.26 6.59
C LYS A 60 23.48 12.81 5.24
N LEU A 61 22.72 11.97 4.53
CA LEU A 61 23.02 11.62 3.16
C LEU A 61 22.88 12.84 2.25
N GLU A 62 21.84 13.66 2.44
CA GLU A 62 21.65 14.90 1.68
C GLU A 62 22.75 15.92 1.97
N GLU A 63 23.12 16.11 3.24
CA GLU A 63 24.25 16.97 3.63
C GLU A 63 25.57 16.49 3.00
N ALA A 64 25.86 15.19 3.05
CA ALA A 64 27.05 14.62 2.44
C ALA A 64 27.04 14.76 0.91
N ALA A 65 25.88 14.56 0.28
CA ALA A 65 25.71 14.76 -1.16
C ALA A 65 25.96 16.22 -1.55
N ALA A 66 25.39 17.17 -0.81
CA ALA A 66 25.59 18.61 -1.03
C ALA A 66 27.06 19.03 -0.82
N ALA A 67 27.71 18.52 0.23
CA ALA A 67 29.13 18.77 0.50
C ALA A 67 30.03 18.23 -0.63
N SER A 68 29.72 17.03 -1.15
CA SER A 68 30.45 16.42 -2.25
C SER A 68 30.28 17.19 -3.57
N ALA A 69 29.09 17.72 -3.83
CA ALA A 69 28.80 18.54 -5.01
C ALA A 69 29.56 19.88 -4.96
N LYS A 70 29.70 20.49 -3.78
CA LYS A 70 30.47 21.73 -3.58
C LYS A 70 31.96 21.52 -3.81
N LYS A 71 32.51 20.37 -3.39
CA LYS A 71 33.93 20.02 -3.55
C LYS A 71 34.34 19.80 -5.02
N ARG A 72 33.40 19.39 -5.89
CA ARG A 72 33.63 19.20 -7.33
C ARG A 72 33.61 20.50 -8.14
N ARG A 73 33.29 21.65 -7.51
CA ARG A 73 33.20 22.97 -8.17
C ARG A 73 34.42 23.87 -7.99
N LEU A 74 35.56 23.37 -7.51
CA LEU A 74 36.77 24.18 -7.59
C LEU A 74 37.22 24.30 -9.05
N PRO A 75 37.33 25.52 -9.61
CA PRO A 75 37.93 25.70 -10.91
C PRO A 75 39.41 25.31 -10.81
N SER A 76 39.87 24.50 -11.76
CA SER A 76 41.28 24.19 -11.95
C SER A 76 42.10 25.49 -11.96
N LEU A 77 43.02 25.64 -11.00
CA LEU A 77 44.02 26.71 -11.01
C LEU A 77 44.79 26.69 -12.34
N PRO A 78 44.98 27.82 -13.03
CA PRO A 78 45.80 27.85 -14.23
C PRO A 78 47.28 27.62 -13.83
N LYS A 79 47.95 26.74 -14.58
CA LYS A 79 49.42 26.57 -14.51
C LYS A 79 50.07 27.90 -14.84
N LEU A 80 50.93 28.40 -13.95
CA LEU A 80 51.86 29.48 -14.23
C LEU A 80 53.08 28.92 -15.00
N PRO A 81 53.60 29.64 -16.02
CA PRO A 81 54.82 29.28 -16.74
C PRO A 81 56.08 29.47 -15.89
#